data_AF-B2AFB8-F1
#
_entry.id   AF-B2AFB8-F1
#
_cell.length_a   1.000
_cell.length_b   1.000
_cell.length_c   1.000
_cell.angle_alpha   90.00
_cell.angle_beta   90.00
_cell.angle_gamma   90.00
#
_symmetry.space_group_name_H-M   'P 1'
#
loop_
_entity.id
_entity.type
_entity.pdbx_description
1 polymer ?
#
loop_
_entity_poly.entity_id
_entity_poly.type
_entity_poly.pdbx_seq_one_letter_code
_entity_poly.pdbx_strand_id
1 'polypeptide(L)'
;PTSRILALWPFCHLRREDSRHNRRKHRVRRHKLARPWRGHDPGGLQYQSIEYIVTKIKSIGMNVIRLTFAIEMVDQIYANNGQDITIQRAFTQALGQANGTRILNQVLAKNPQFTASTTRLQVFDAVAAELGRQQIYVHLDNHISKGMWCCSGTDGNTWWGDTYFNTANWVRGLSYMAGLKERWSLGFLLSEFGFAMDVNTWRGTYANCLASYVRSEKAGWTMWVLAGSYYVREGIQDYDEGWGLLTRDWREWRSEGYVDGLFRGMVRNSVAG
;
A
#
# COMPACT_ATOMS: atom_id res chain seq x y z
N PRO A 1 10.54 24.39 -0.81
CA PRO A 1 10.97 23.56 -1.95
C PRO A 1 10.04 22.35 -2.10
N THR A 2 9.10 22.50 -3.03
CA THR A 2 7.83 21.79 -3.12
C THR A 2 7.99 20.41 -3.78
N SER A 3 7.81 19.34 -3.02
CA SER A 3 7.68 17.98 -3.55
C SER A 3 6.22 17.72 -3.92
N ARG A 4 5.85 17.95 -5.18
CA ARG A 4 4.57 17.52 -5.74
C ARG A 4 4.69 16.03 -6.11
N ILE A 5 3.93 15.18 -5.44
CA ILE A 5 3.75 13.78 -5.82
C ILE A 5 2.90 13.78 -7.10
N LEU A 6 3.56 13.58 -8.23
CA LEU A 6 2.92 13.40 -9.52
C LEU A 6 2.82 11.89 -9.77
N ALA A 7 1.68 11.29 -9.43
CA ALA A 7 1.36 9.94 -9.83
C ALA A 7 1.04 9.94 -11.33
N LEU A 8 2.07 9.83 -12.17
CA LEU A 8 1.89 9.40 -13.56
C LEU A 8 2.01 7.88 -13.60
N TRP A 9 0.88 7.23 -13.84
CA TRP A 9 0.84 5.93 -14.51
C TRP A 9 0.25 6.18 -15.90
N PRO A 10 0.96 5.79 -16.96
CA PRO A 10 0.31 4.88 -17.89
C PRO A 10 1.27 3.75 -18.28
N PHE A 11 0.78 2.51 -18.18
CA PHE A 11 1.20 1.48 -19.11
C PHE A 11 -0.03 1.19 -19.96
N CYS A 12 -0.23 2.07 -20.94
CA CYS A 12 -0.58 1.62 -22.27
C CYS A 12 0.77 1.37 -22.98
N HIS A 13 0.91 0.25 -23.67
CA HIS A 13 2.10 -0.03 -24.48
C HIS A 13 2.27 1.07 -25.53
N LEU A 14 3.35 1.86 -25.46
CA LEU A 14 3.80 2.67 -26.57
C LEU A 14 5.30 2.46 -26.82
N ARG A 15 5.57 1.97 -28.04
CA ARG A 15 6.87 1.89 -28.70
C ARG A 15 7.52 3.28 -28.75
N ARG A 16 8.86 3.29 -28.80
CA ARG A 16 9.72 4.48 -28.95
C ARG A 16 9.27 5.35 -30.12
N GLU A 17 9.25 6.66 -29.92
CA GLU A 17 9.93 7.60 -30.82
C GLU A 17 10.22 8.95 -30.13
N ASP A 18 11.18 9.65 -30.70
CA ASP A 18 12.06 10.68 -30.16
C ASP A 18 11.38 12.06 -30.03
N SER A 19 11.73 12.84 -29.00
CA SER A 19 11.90 14.31 -29.11
C SER A 19 12.26 14.98 -27.77
N ARG A 20 13.28 15.83 -27.88
CA ARG A 20 13.98 16.55 -26.82
C ARG A 20 13.11 17.63 -26.18
N HIS A 21 12.88 17.54 -24.86
CA HIS A 21 12.94 18.72 -23.98
C HIS A 21 13.07 18.32 -22.50
N ASN A 22 14.18 18.75 -21.90
CA ASN A 22 14.57 18.51 -20.51
C ASN A 22 13.85 19.50 -19.57
N ARG A 23 13.22 19.00 -18.50
CA ARG A 23 13.09 19.64 -17.18
C ARG A 23 12.60 18.60 -16.15
N ARG A 24 13.56 17.99 -15.46
CA ARG A 24 13.46 17.22 -14.19
C ARG A 24 12.07 16.64 -13.84
N LYS A 25 11.69 15.52 -14.47
CA LYS A 25 10.59 14.65 -14.02
C LYS A 25 11.21 13.44 -13.31
N HIS A 26 11.13 13.36 -11.99
CA HIS A 26 11.44 12.12 -11.27
C HIS A 26 10.40 11.07 -11.68
N ARG A 27 10.79 10.11 -12.53
CA ARG A 27 9.95 8.96 -12.87
C ARG A 27 9.87 8.05 -11.66
N VAL A 28 8.67 7.88 -11.12
CA VAL A 28 8.37 6.88 -10.09
C VAL A 28 8.45 5.49 -10.72
N ARG A 29 9.31 4.61 -10.19
CA ARG A 29 9.42 3.20 -10.61
C ARG A 29 9.15 2.31 -9.39
N ARG A 30 8.06 1.55 -9.43
CA ARG A 30 7.50 0.78 -8.30
C ARG A 30 7.93 -0.69 -8.36
N HIS A 31 8.12 -1.31 -7.19
CA HIS A 31 8.14 -2.77 -7.04
C HIS A 31 7.56 -3.21 -5.69
N LYS A 32 7.17 -4.47 -5.62
CA LYS A 32 6.62 -5.12 -4.42
C LYS A 32 7.78 -5.74 -3.64
N LEU A 33 8.11 -5.22 -2.45
CA LEU A 33 9.08 -5.85 -1.56
C LEU A 33 8.32 -6.86 -0.69
N ALA A 34 8.33 -8.11 -1.14
CA ALA A 34 7.85 -9.31 -0.44
C ALA A 34 6.40 -9.29 0.10
N ARG A 35 5.68 -10.39 -0.12
CA ARG A 35 4.27 -10.54 0.30
C ARG A 35 4.22 -10.77 1.81
N PRO A 36 3.18 -10.30 2.53
CA PRO A 36 3.00 -10.70 3.92
C PRO A 36 2.68 -12.20 3.90
N TRP A 37 3.60 -13.00 4.41
CA TRP A 37 3.37 -14.41 4.72
C TRP A 37 2.68 -14.50 6.09
N ARG A 38 2.28 -15.71 6.52
CA ARG A 38 1.65 -15.92 7.85
C ARG A 38 2.45 -15.35 9.05
N GLY A 39 3.73 -15.01 8.88
CA GLY A 39 4.55 -14.32 9.89
C GLY A 39 4.46 -12.78 9.86
N HIS A 40 3.83 -12.19 8.85
CA HIS A 40 3.65 -10.75 8.64
C HIS A 40 4.93 -9.91 8.43
N ASP A 41 6.12 -10.52 8.44
CA ASP A 41 7.41 -9.84 8.20
C ASP A 41 7.76 -9.71 6.70
N PRO A 42 8.55 -8.69 6.31
CA PRO A 42 9.09 -8.57 4.97
C PRO A 42 9.99 -9.77 4.62
N GLY A 43 9.61 -10.54 3.60
CA GLY A 43 10.39 -11.69 3.15
C GLY A 43 11.72 -11.32 2.48
N GLY A 44 12.67 -12.25 2.49
CA GLY A 44 14.01 -12.08 1.90
C GLY A 44 15.12 -11.79 2.92
N LEU A 45 14.75 -11.38 4.14
CA LEU A 45 15.68 -11.09 5.24
C LEU A 45 16.49 -12.30 5.70
N GLN A 46 16.03 -13.52 5.42
CA GLN A 46 16.78 -14.75 5.66
C GLN A 46 17.95 -14.96 4.69
N TYR A 47 17.93 -14.28 3.54
CA TYR A 47 18.94 -14.43 2.50
C TYR A 47 19.95 -13.28 2.49
N GLN A 48 19.49 -12.04 2.73
CA GLN A 48 20.31 -10.84 2.64
C GLN A 48 19.90 -9.79 3.68
N SER A 49 20.80 -8.84 3.97
CA SER A 49 20.52 -7.71 4.86
C SER A 49 19.52 -6.73 4.22
N ILE A 50 18.83 -5.95 5.06
CA ILE A 50 17.94 -4.87 4.59
C ILE A 50 18.71 -3.92 3.67
N GLU A 51 19.90 -3.47 4.08
CA GLU A 51 20.73 -2.56 3.28
C GLU A 51 21.06 -3.13 1.90
N TYR A 52 21.43 -4.41 1.80
CA TYR A 52 21.72 -5.03 0.51
C TYR A 52 20.49 -5.05 -0.40
N ILE A 53 19.34 -5.45 0.14
CA ILE A 53 18.09 -5.55 -0.61
C ILE A 53 17.66 -4.16 -1.11
N VAL A 54 17.70 -3.14 -0.24
CA VAL A 54 17.35 -1.77 -0.58
C VAL A 54 18.33 -1.20 -1.62
N THR A 55 19.63 -1.45 -1.47
CA THR A 55 20.66 -1.03 -2.45
C THR A 55 20.42 -1.66 -3.81
N LYS A 56 20.06 -2.96 -3.85
CA LYS A 56 19.74 -3.65 -5.10
C LYS A 56 18.53 -3.03 -5.80
N ILE A 57 17.48 -2.69 -5.05
CA ILE A 57 16.29 -1.99 -5.57
C ILE A 57 16.66 -0.61 -6.11
N LYS A 58 17.50 0.13 -5.39
CA LYS A 58 18.01 1.43 -5.83
C LYS A 58 18.81 1.33 -7.13
N SER A 59 19.63 0.28 -7.27
CA SER A 59 20.51 0.07 -8.44
C SER A 59 19.77 -0.02 -9.78
N ILE A 60 18.49 -0.41 -9.76
CA ILE A 60 17.64 -0.51 -10.96
C ILE A 60 16.76 0.74 -11.16
N GLY A 61 17.04 1.81 -10.40
CA GLY A 61 16.38 3.11 -10.50
C GLY A 61 14.98 3.15 -9.88
N MET A 62 14.65 2.21 -8.99
CA MET A 62 13.40 2.23 -8.24
C MET A 62 13.49 3.16 -7.04
N ASN A 63 12.39 3.84 -6.77
CA ASN A 63 12.30 4.86 -5.72
C ASN A 63 11.03 4.75 -4.88
N VAL A 64 10.19 3.73 -5.10
CA VAL A 64 9.04 3.44 -4.26
C VAL A 64 8.91 1.94 -4.04
N ILE A 65 8.73 1.53 -2.79
CA ILE A 65 8.45 0.15 -2.41
C ILE A 65 7.04 0.04 -1.84
N ARG A 66 6.27 -0.94 -2.33
CA ARG A 66 5.05 -1.40 -1.68
C ARG A 66 5.42 -2.34 -0.53
N LEU A 67 5.23 -1.89 0.71
CA LEU A 67 5.47 -2.63 1.94
C LEU A 67 4.12 -3.08 2.51
N THR A 68 3.90 -4.38 2.47
CA THR A 68 2.58 -4.96 2.71
C THR A 68 2.40 -5.42 4.15
N PHE A 69 1.22 -5.20 4.74
CA PHE A 69 0.84 -5.73 6.05
C PHE A 69 -0.58 -6.32 6.00
N ALA A 70 -0.95 -7.09 7.03
CA ALA A 70 -2.32 -7.60 7.20
C ALA A 70 -2.99 -6.95 8.42
N ILE A 71 -4.32 -6.81 8.40
CA ILE A 71 -5.08 -6.27 9.55
C ILE A 71 -4.86 -7.14 10.79
N GLU A 72 -4.78 -8.46 10.63
CA GLU A 72 -4.50 -9.42 11.69
C GLU A 72 -3.23 -9.07 12.51
N MET A 73 -2.20 -8.48 11.89
CA MET A 73 -1.01 -8.03 12.61
C MET A 73 -1.38 -7.00 13.68
N VAL A 74 -2.22 -6.02 13.32
CA VAL A 74 -2.71 -5.00 14.24
C VAL A 74 -3.69 -5.60 15.24
N ASP A 75 -4.57 -6.50 14.81
CA ASP A 75 -5.53 -7.16 15.71
C ASP A 75 -4.80 -7.93 16.82
N GLN A 76 -3.70 -8.60 16.50
CA GLN A 76 -2.86 -9.30 17.48
C GLN A 76 -2.18 -8.35 18.47
N ILE A 77 -1.82 -7.13 18.05
CA ILE A 77 -1.28 -6.10 18.95
C ILE A 77 -2.35 -5.69 19.97
N TYR A 78 -3.58 -5.42 19.52
CA TYR A 78 -4.69 -5.08 20.41
C TYR A 78 -5.06 -6.23 21.34
N ALA A 79 -5.10 -7.47 20.82
CA ALA A 79 -5.36 -8.67 21.62
C ALA A 79 -4.26 -8.95 22.66
N ASN A 80 -3.07 -8.39 22.47
CA ASN A 80 -1.92 -8.54 23.37
C ASN A 80 -1.65 -7.23 24.15
N ASN A 81 -2.72 -6.56 24.59
CA ASN A 81 -2.67 -5.34 25.42
C ASN A 81 -1.81 -4.21 24.84
N GLY A 82 -1.85 -4.04 23.51
CA GLY A 82 -1.10 -3.01 22.79
C GLY A 82 0.36 -3.37 22.51
N GLN A 83 0.81 -4.57 22.86
CA GLN A 83 2.16 -5.04 22.62
C GLN A 83 2.22 -5.93 21.38
N ASP A 84 3.15 -5.67 20.47
CA ASP A 84 3.36 -6.55 19.33
C ASP A 84 4.03 -7.87 19.75
N ILE A 85 3.85 -8.91 18.93
CA ILE A 85 4.54 -10.18 19.14
C ILE A 85 5.95 -10.13 18.56
N THR A 86 6.82 -10.98 19.11
CA THR A 86 8.20 -11.10 18.63
C THR A 86 8.25 -11.84 17.29
N ILE A 87 9.28 -11.58 16.48
CA ILE A 87 9.53 -12.31 15.24
C ILE A 87 9.74 -13.80 15.50
N GLN A 88 10.29 -14.18 16.66
CA GLN A 88 10.37 -15.58 17.07
C GLN A 88 8.98 -16.21 17.17
N ARG A 89 8.06 -15.56 17.89
CA ARG A 89 6.68 -16.05 18.03
C ARG A 89 5.96 -16.06 16.68
N ALA A 90 6.16 -15.04 15.86
CA ALA A 90 5.58 -14.96 14.53
C ALA A 90 6.04 -16.11 13.63
N PHE A 91 7.35 -16.40 13.57
CA PHE A 91 7.89 -17.51 12.78
C PHE A 91 7.46 -18.88 13.31
N THR A 92 7.44 -19.10 14.62
CA THR A 92 7.02 -20.40 15.18
C THR A 92 5.52 -20.65 15.00
N GLN A 93 4.68 -19.63 15.12
CA GLN A 93 3.25 -19.73 14.82
C GLN A 93 2.98 -19.98 13.34
N ALA A 94 3.76 -19.37 12.45
CA ALA A 94 3.56 -19.48 11.01
C ALA A 94 4.10 -20.78 10.40
N LEU A 95 5.26 -21.27 10.86
CA LEU A 95 6.02 -22.36 10.23
C LEU A 95 6.18 -23.59 11.14
N GLY A 96 5.74 -23.51 12.40
CA GLY A 96 6.02 -24.50 13.43
C GLY A 96 7.40 -24.28 14.09
N GLN A 97 7.64 -24.96 15.22
CA GLN A 97 8.83 -24.72 16.05
C GLN A 97 10.15 -24.95 15.31
N ALA A 98 10.28 -26.08 14.61
CA ALA A 98 11.51 -26.48 13.93
C ALA A 98 11.85 -25.54 12.75
N ASN A 99 10.90 -25.34 11.83
CA ASN A 99 11.12 -24.49 10.66
C ASN A 99 11.17 -23.00 11.04
N GLY A 100 10.34 -22.56 11.99
CA GLY A 100 10.34 -21.17 12.47
C GLY A 100 11.69 -20.79 13.09
N THR A 101 12.25 -21.65 13.95
CA THR A 101 13.58 -21.41 14.55
C THR A 101 14.68 -21.39 13.48
N ARG A 102 14.61 -22.30 12.50
CA ARG A 102 15.58 -22.33 11.40
C ARG A 102 15.58 -21.04 10.58
N ILE A 103 14.39 -20.55 10.20
CA ILE A 103 14.27 -19.30 9.43
C ILE A 103 14.68 -18.09 10.28
N LEU A 104 14.28 -18.04 11.56
CA LEU A 104 14.70 -16.98 12.47
C LEU A 104 16.23 -16.88 12.53
N ASN A 105 16.93 -18.01 12.73
CA ASN A 105 18.39 -18.01 12.79
C ASN A 105 19.03 -17.50 11.49
N GLN A 106 18.44 -17.82 10.33
CA GLN A 106 18.90 -17.27 9.04
C GLN A 106 18.70 -15.76 8.95
N VAL A 107 17.56 -15.24 9.42
CA VAL A 107 17.28 -13.80 9.47
C VAL A 107 18.29 -13.09 10.38
N LEU A 108 18.50 -13.60 11.60
CA LEU A 108 19.42 -13.01 12.57
C LEU A 108 20.87 -13.03 12.07
N ALA A 109 21.28 -14.08 11.36
CA ALA A 109 22.62 -14.18 10.77
C ALA A 109 22.88 -13.11 9.68
N LYS A 110 21.83 -12.63 9.00
CA LYS A 110 21.95 -11.60 7.93
C LYS A 110 21.64 -10.19 8.44
N ASN A 111 20.99 -10.08 9.59
CA ASN A 111 20.49 -8.83 10.16
C ASN A 111 20.85 -8.79 11.66
N PRO A 112 22.13 -8.53 11.99
CA PRO A 112 22.63 -8.60 13.37
C PRO A 112 22.02 -7.54 14.30
N GLN A 113 21.35 -6.52 13.75
CA GLN A 113 20.58 -5.56 14.53
C GLN A 113 19.32 -6.14 15.17
N PHE A 114 18.88 -7.33 14.76
CA PHE A 114 17.70 -7.99 15.30
C PHE A 114 18.07 -9.05 16.33
N THR A 115 17.13 -9.34 17.21
CA THR A 115 17.19 -10.42 18.20
C THR A 115 15.90 -11.24 18.13
N ALA A 116 15.87 -12.41 18.78
CA ALA A 116 14.65 -13.21 18.86
C ALA A 116 13.47 -12.48 19.53
N SER A 117 13.75 -11.47 20.36
CA SER A 117 12.76 -10.62 21.02
C SER A 117 12.37 -9.38 20.22
N THR A 118 12.99 -9.11 19.07
CA THR A 118 12.57 -8.03 18.18
C THR A 118 11.12 -8.26 17.74
N THR A 119 10.31 -7.21 17.74
CA THR A 119 8.90 -7.28 17.29
C THR A 119 8.79 -7.10 15.79
N ARG A 120 7.65 -7.50 15.21
CA ARG A 120 7.40 -7.33 13.77
C ARG A 120 7.39 -5.85 13.40
N LEU A 121 6.79 -4.99 14.23
CA LEU A 121 6.82 -3.55 14.03
C LEU A 121 8.25 -2.99 14.06
N GLN A 122 9.13 -3.49 14.93
CA GLN A 122 10.54 -3.07 14.93
C GLN A 122 11.27 -3.49 13.65
N VAL A 123 10.90 -4.62 13.03
CA VAL A 123 11.41 -4.98 11.70
C VAL A 123 10.88 -4.02 10.63
N PHE A 124 9.60 -3.65 10.68
CA PHE A 124 9.04 -2.61 9.79
C PHE A 124 9.75 -1.27 9.98
N ASP A 125 10.02 -0.86 11.22
CA ASP A 125 10.75 0.37 11.56
C ASP A 125 12.15 0.36 10.90
N ALA A 126 12.90 -0.74 11.05
CA ALA A 126 14.24 -0.86 10.48
C ALA A 126 14.24 -0.85 8.95
N VAL A 127 13.25 -1.51 8.32
CA VAL A 127 13.09 -1.49 6.85
C VAL A 127 12.72 -0.10 6.36
N ALA A 128 11.77 0.57 7.02
CA ALA A 128 11.35 1.92 6.68
C ALA A 128 12.50 2.94 6.85
N ALA A 129 13.29 2.82 7.92
CA ALA A 129 14.45 3.67 8.16
C ALA A 129 15.51 3.51 7.07
N GLU A 130 15.82 2.28 6.67
CA GLU A 130 16.81 2.02 5.62
C GLU A 130 16.31 2.50 4.24
N LEU A 131 15.02 2.37 3.96
CA LEU A 131 14.39 2.93 2.77
C LEU A 131 14.49 4.46 2.73
N GLY A 132 14.19 5.11 3.86
CA GLY A 132 14.35 6.56 4.02
C GLY A 132 15.81 7.00 3.82
N ARG A 133 16.78 6.31 4.43
CA ARG A 133 18.22 6.58 4.28
C ARG A 133 18.65 6.53 2.82
N GLN A 134 18.10 5.59 2.05
CA GLN A 134 18.41 5.44 0.63
C GLN A 134 17.52 6.27 -0.31
N GLN A 135 16.64 7.13 0.23
CA GLN A 135 15.71 7.99 -0.51
C GLN A 135 14.69 7.21 -1.36
N ILE A 136 14.21 6.09 -0.83
CA ILE A 136 13.14 5.28 -1.41
C ILE A 136 11.87 5.51 -0.58
N TYR A 137 10.79 5.90 -1.25
CA TYR A 137 9.49 6.08 -0.60
C TYR A 137 8.86 4.72 -0.26
N VAL A 138 8.08 4.71 0.82
CA VAL A 138 7.32 3.54 1.24
C VAL A 138 5.85 3.78 0.94
N HIS A 139 5.23 2.85 0.23
CA HIS A 139 3.80 2.72 0.11
C HIS A 139 3.38 1.58 1.04
N LEU A 140 2.82 1.94 2.20
CA LEU A 140 2.22 0.98 3.13
C LEU A 140 0.91 0.46 2.54
N ASP A 141 0.86 -0.85 2.34
CA ASP A 141 -0.24 -1.52 1.68
C ASP A 141 -0.93 -2.49 2.63
N ASN A 142 -2.20 -2.20 2.93
CA ASN A 142 -3.04 -3.21 3.55
C ASN A 142 -3.37 -4.28 2.50
N HIS A 143 -2.74 -5.46 2.64
CA HIS A 143 -2.78 -6.47 1.59
C HIS A 143 -3.97 -7.40 1.71
N ILE A 144 -4.30 -7.79 2.94
CA ILE A 144 -5.33 -8.76 3.31
C ILE A 144 -5.77 -8.53 4.76
N SER A 145 -6.95 -9.01 5.13
CA SER A 145 -7.42 -8.96 6.52
C SER A 145 -6.69 -10.00 7.38
N LYS A 146 -6.70 -11.27 6.95
CA LYS A 146 -6.03 -12.39 7.62
C LYS A 146 -4.78 -12.82 6.88
N GLY A 147 -3.68 -13.03 7.59
CA GLY A 147 -2.40 -13.47 7.06
C GLY A 147 -2.49 -14.87 6.45
N MET A 148 -2.51 -14.96 5.11
CA MET A 148 -2.51 -16.22 4.38
C MET A 148 -2.07 -16.04 2.92
N TRP A 149 -1.99 -17.15 2.19
CA TRP A 149 -1.83 -17.10 0.75
C TRP A 149 -3.13 -16.60 0.10
N CYS A 150 -3.02 -15.47 -0.59
CA CYS A 150 -4.10 -14.80 -1.33
C CYS A 150 -3.84 -14.94 -2.86
N CYS A 151 -4.71 -14.48 -3.76
CA CYS A 151 -5.88 -13.62 -3.60
C CYS A 151 -7.01 -14.21 -4.45
N SER A 152 -7.65 -15.26 -3.94
CA SER A 152 -8.79 -15.87 -4.64
C SER A 152 -10.07 -15.20 -4.17
N GLY A 153 -11.08 -15.07 -5.04
CA GLY A 153 -12.39 -14.53 -4.64
C GLY A 153 -13.14 -15.39 -3.60
N THR A 154 -12.56 -16.49 -3.15
CA THR A 154 -13.10 -17.43 -2.17
C THR A 154 -12.23 -17.59 -0.93
N ASP A 155 -11.18 -16.77 -0.77
CA ASP A 155 -10.25 -16.90 0.37
C ASP A 155 -10.71 -16.20 1.65
N GLY A 156 -11.89 -15.57 1.63
CA GLY A 156 -12.47 -14.89 2.77
C GLY A 156 -11.97 -13.46 3.00
N ASN A 157 -11.06 -12.94 2.16
CA ASN A 157 -10.45 -11.61 2.30
C ASN A 157 -10.87 -10.62 1.21
N THR A 158 -11.91 -10.94 0.42
CA THR A 158 -12.18 -10.28 -0.85
C THR A 158 -12.74 -8.88 -0.64
N TRP A 159 -13.87 -8.72 0.08
CA TRP A 159 -14.52 -7.41 0.23
C TRP A 159 -15.55 -7.33 1.37
N TRP A 160 -16.34 -6.24 1.44
CA TRP A 160 -17.33 -5.99 2.51
C TRP A 160 -18.26 -7.19 2.75
N GLY A 161 -18.38 -7.60 4.01
CA GLY A 161 -19.23 -8.74 4.40
C GLY A 161 -18.57 -10.11 4.23
N ASP A 162 -17.33 -10.16 3.74
CA ASP A 162 -16.56 -11.40 3.65
C ASP A 162 -16.06 -11.87 5.03
N THR A 163 -15.77 -13.16 5.15
CA THR A 163 -15.55 -13.89 6.42
C THR A 163 -14.49 -13.23 7.31
N TYR A 164 -13.41 -12.72 6.71
CA TYR A 164 -12.32 -12.08 7.46
C TYR A 164 -12.32 -10.56 7.33
N PHE A 165 -13.22 -9.99 6.54
CA PHE A 165 -13.28 -8.54 6.32
C PHE A 165 -14.23 -7.89 7.33
N ASN A 166 -13.67 -7.28 8.38
CA ASN A 166 -14.42 -6.44 9.33
C ASN A 166 -14.05 -4.96 9.14
N THR A 167 -15.04 -4.13 8.84
CA THR A 167 -14.90 -2.68 8.62
C THR A 167 -14.24 -1.94 9.79
N ALA A 168 -14.64 -2.24 11.03
CA ALA A 168 -14.12 -1.56 12.20
C ALA A 168 -12.64 -1.93 12.45
N ASN A 169 -12.29 -3.20 12.31
CA ASN A 169 -10.90 -3.65 12.40
C ASN A 169 -10.05 -3.08 11.27
N TRP A 170 -10.60 -3.00 10.05
CA TRP A 170 -9.92 -2.42 8.90
C TRP A 170 -9.58 -0.94 9.13
N VAL A 171 -10.56 -0.12 9.53
CA VAL A 171 -10.34 1.30 9.86
C VAL A 171 -9.34 1.45 11.01
N ARG A 172 -9.49 0.69 12.09
CA ARG A 172 -8.54 0.69 13.22
C ARG A 172 -7.12 0.34 12.78
N GLY A 173 -6.97 -0.70 11.96
CA GLY A 173 -5.68 -1.17 11.47
C GLY A 173 -4.97 -0.14 10.60
N LEU A 174 -5.72 0.51 9.70
CA LEU A 174 -5.21 1.62 8.90
C LEU A 174 -4.79 2.80 9.78
N SER A 175 -5.64 3.25 10.71
CA SER A 175 -5.30 4.34 11.64
C SER A 175 -4.04 4.04 12.46
N TYR A 176 -3.91 2.80 12.95
CA TYR A 176 -2.73 2.37 13.71
C TYR A 176 -1.45 2.50 12.88
N MET A 177 -1.46 1.99 11.65
CA MET A 177 -0.29 2.05 10.75
C MET A 177 -0.01 3.48 10.28
N ALA A 178 -1.04 4.30 10.08
CA ALA A 178 -0.86 5.72 9.76
C ALA A 178 -0.24 6.49 10.93
N GLY A 179 -0.56 6.15 12.19
CA GLY A 179 0.10 6.72 13.37
C GLY A 179 1.61 6.43 13.44
N LEU A 180 2.12 5.41 12.72
CA LEU A 180 3.56 5.15 12.63
C LEU A 180 4.30 6.18 11.76
N LYS A 181 3.58 6.99 10.96
CA LYS A 181 4.18 7.97 10.02
C LYS A 181 5.15 8.93 10.71
N GLU A 182 4.84 9.34 11.94
CA GLU A 182 5.65 10.30 12.70
C GLU A 182 7.00 9.71 13.09
N ARG A 183 7.08 8.38 13.30
CA ARG A 183 8.33 7.69 13.64
C ARG A 183 9.27 7.58 12.45
N TRP A 184 8.74 7.46 11.23
CA TRP A 184 9.56 7.16 10.06
C TRP A 184 9.89 8.39 9.22
N SER A 185 9.29 9.55 9.52
CA SER A 185 9.39 10.75 8.66
C SER A 185 9.05 10.44 7.19
N LEU A 186 8.17 9.46 6.97
CA LEU A 186 7.73 9.00 5.66
C LEU A 186 6.32 9.52 5.37
N GLY A 187 6.07 9.88 4.12
CA GLY A 187 4.71 10.16 3.66
C GLY A 187 3.93 8.86 3.51
N PHE A 188 2.73 8.79 4.11
CA PHE A 188 1.79 7.71 3.88
C PHE A 188 1.06 7.92 2.55
N LEU A 189 0.95 6.87 1.73
CA LEU A 189 0.21 6.90 0.47
C LEU A 189 -0.86 5.80 0.49
N LEU A 190 -2.14 6.17 0.48
CA LEU A 190 -3.22 5.26 0.10
C LEU A 190 -3.10 5.01 -1.40
N SER A 191 -2.50 3.89 -1.80
CA SER A 191 -2.11 3.72 -3.20
C SER A 191 -3.26 3.80 -4.17
N GLU A 192 -4.39 3.17 -3.86
CA GLU A 192 -5.54 3.09 -4.74
C GLU A 192 -6.81 2.99 -3.90
N PHE A 193 -7.84 3.71 -4.31
CA PHE A 193 -9.20 3.50 -3.85
C PHE A 193 -10.15 3.76 -5.00
N GLY A 194 -11.28 3.07 -5.03
CA GLY A 194 -12.25 3.21 -6.09
C GLY A 194 -13.62 2.73 -5.65
N PHE A 195 -14.62 3.18 -6.37
CA PHE A 195 -16.00 2.77 -6.25
C PHE A 195 -16.70 3.09 -7.58
N ALA A 196 -17.90 2.55 -7.79
CA ALA A 196 -18.67 2.83 -9.00
C ALA A 196 -18.93 4.35 -9.14
N MET A 197 -18.55 4.93 -10.26
CA MET A 197 -18.63 6.39 -10.48
C MET A 197 -20.03 6.78 -10.96
N ASP A 198 -21.03 6.55 -10.11
CA ASP A 198 -22.43 6.92 -10.33
C ASP A 198 -22.88 8.09 -9.42
N VAL A 199 -24.15 8.46 -9.51
CA VAL A 199 -24.73 9.62 -8.81
C VAL A 199 -24.92 9.42 -7.31
N ASN A 200 -24.92 8.17 -6.83
CA ASN A 200 -25.32 7.79 -5.47
C ASN A 200 -24.20 7.14 -4.65
N THR A 201 -23.32 6.33 -5.25
CA THR A 201 -22.35 5.50 -4.54
C THR A 201 -21.38 6.32 -3.67
N TRP A 202 -20.97 7.51 -4.14
CA TRP A 202 -20.10 8.41 -3.36
C TRP A 202 -20.77 9.02 -2.12
N ARG A 203 -22.12 9.02 -2.05
CA ARG A 203 -22.87 9.48 -0.86
C ARG A 203 -22.86 8.44 0.26
N GLY A 204 -22.43 7.22 -0.04
CA GLY A 204 -22.32 6.14 0.93
C GLY A 204 -21.20 6.36 1.96
N THR A 205 -21.23 5.54 3.01
CA THR A 205 -20.29 5.60 4.13
C THR A 205 -18.83 5.46 3.68
N TYR A 206 -18.56 4.59 2.71
CA TYR A 206 -17.19 4.31 2.26
C TYR A 206 -16.45 5.57 1.78
N ALA A 207 -16.99 6.28 0.79
CA ALA A 207 -16.33 7.44 0.20
C ALA A 207 -16.16 8.58 1.21
N ASN A 208 -17.18 8.83 2.05
CA ASN A 208 -17.14 9.88 3.06
C ASN A 208 -16.17 9.56 4.22
N CYS A 209 -16.18 8.33 4.74
CA CYS A 209 -15.22 7.90 5.75
C CYS A 209 -13.79 7.95 5.21
N LEU A 210 -13.58 7.51 3.97
CA LEU A 210 -12.26 7.53 3.34
C LEU A 210 -11.75 8.97 3.15
N ALA A 211 -12.60 9.86 2.65
CA ALA A 211 -12.26 11.27 2.50
C ALA A 211 -11.89 11.93 3.83
N SER A 212 -12.64 11.61 4.89
CA SER A 212 -12.35 12.07 6.25
C SER A 212 -11.04 11.49 6.78
N TYR A 213 -10.82 10.19 6.60
CA TYR A 213 -9.63 9.47 7.07
C TYR A 213 -8.34 9.94 6.40
N VAL A 214 -8.34 10.05 5.07
CA VAL A 214 -7.18 10.53 4.31
C VAL A 214 -6.82 11.97 4.72
N ARG A 215 -7.82 12.78 5.04
CA ARG A 215 -7.63 14.14 5.57
C ARG A 215 -7.05 14.12 6.99
N SER A 216 -7.62 13.35 7.92
CA SER A 216 -7.13 13.27 9.30
C SER A 216 -5.70 12.76 9.37
N GLU A 217 -5.34 11.83 8.48
CA GLU A 217 -4.01 11.25 8.45
C GLU A 217 -2.97 12.05 7.65
N LYS A 218 -3.37 13.14 6.97
CA LYS A 218 -2.48 13.87 6.03
C LYS A 218 -1.81 12.92 5.02
N ALA A 219 -2.59 11.95 4.56
CA ALA A 219 -2.15 10.92 3.65
C ALA A 219 -2.14 11.42 2.20
N GLY A 220 -1.10 11.08 1.45
CA GLY A 220 -1.19 11.05 -0.01
C GLY A 220 -2.16 9.95 -0.44
N TRP A 221 -2.74 10.07 -1.64
CA TRP A 221 -3.65 9.05 -2.16
C TRP A 221 -3.64 9.01 -3.69
N THR A 222 -4.08 7.90 -4.27
CA THR A 222 -4.41 7.80 -5.70
C THR A 222 -5.82 7.26 -5.88
N MET A 223 -6.59 7.92 -6.74
CA MET A 223 -7.86 7.37 -7.23
C MET A 223 -7.58 6.19 -8.17
N TRP A 224 -8.44 5.17 -8.14
CA TRP A 224 -8.38 3.95 -8.93
C TRP A 224 -8.00 4.22 -10.38
N VAL A 225 -8.80 5.01 -11.09
CA VAL A 225 -8.51 5.34 -12.48
C VAL A 225 -9.19 6.63 -12.92
N LEU A 226 -8.49 7.42 -13.74
CA LEU A 226 -9.07 8.59 -14.43
C LEU A 226 -9.84 8.18 -15.70
N ALA A 227 -9.50 7.03 -16.28
CA ALA A 227 -9.92 6.60 -17.61
C ALA A 227 -11.42 6.45 -17.75
N GLY A 228 -11.97 6.86 -18.90
CA GLY A 228 -13.37 6.63 -19.25
C GLY A 228 -13.62 5.31 -19.97
N SER A 229 -12.68 4.88 -20.80
CA SER A 229 -12.75 3.63 -21.56
C SER A 229 -11.36 3.04 -21.81
N TYR A 230 -11.32 1.77 -22.23
CA TYR A 230 -10.09 1.08 -22.64
C TYR A 230 -10.13 0.77 -24.13
N TYR A 231 -8.99 0.92 -24.82
CA TYR A 231 -8.87 0.41 -26.19
C TYR A 231 -9.29 -1.06 -26.29
N VAL A 232 -8.80 -1.91 -25.39
CA VAL A 232 -9.23 -3.31 -25.24
C VAL A 232 -9.18 -3.72 -23.77
N ARG A 233 -10.22 -4.39 -23.28
CA ARG A 233 -10.22 -5.08 -21.98
C ARG A 233 -10.99 -6.38 -22.11
N GLU A 234 -10.39 -7.48 -21.66
CA GLU A 234 -11.02 -8.81 -21.69
C GLU A 234 -11.54 -9.22 -23.09
N GLY A 235 -10.83 -8.78 -24.13
CA GLY A 235 -11.19 -9.05 -25.53
C GLY A 235 -12.27 -8.12 -26.11
N ILE A 236 -12.81 -7.20 -25.32
CA ILE A 236 -13.82 -6.22 -25.74
C ILE A 236 -13.13 -4.91 -26.12
N GLN A 237 -13.41 -4.43 -27.34
CA GLN A 237 -12.95 -3.13 -27.84
C GLN A 237 -13.76 -1.99 -27.21
N ASP A 238 -13.11 -0.86 -26.91
CA ASP A 238 -13.73 0.33 -26.31
C ASP A 238 -14.58 0.01 -25.07
N TYR A 239 -14.02 -0.80 -24.16
CA TYR A 239 -14.69 -1.22 -22.94
C TYR A 239 -14.89 -0.03 -22.01
N ASP A 240 -16.12 0.20 -21.56
CA ASP A 240 -16.48 1.31 -20.67
C ASP A 240 -15.95 1.07 -19.24
N GLU A 241 -15.20 2.03 -18.69
CA GLU A 241 -14.68 1.98 -17.32
C GLU A 241 -15.64 2.70 -16.37
N GLY A 242 -16.65 1.96 -15.89
CA GLY A 242 -17.68 2.49 -14.98
C GLY A 242 -17.15 2.92 -13.60
N TRP A 243 -15.91 2.57 -13.23
CA TRP A 243 -15.26 2.99 -11.99
C TRP A 243 -14.31 4.18 -12.22
N GLY A 244 -14.20 4.63 -13.47
CA GLY A 244 -13.37 5.75 -13.86
C GLY A 244 -14.05 7.10 -13.68
N LEU A 245 -13.24 8.11 -13.37
CA LEU A 245 -13.74 9.48 -13.14
C LEU A 245 -14.39 10.08 -14.39
N LEU A 246 -13.90 9.74 -15.59
CA LEU A 246 -14.39 10.28 -16.84
C LEU A 246 -15.50 9.42 -17.46
N THR A 247 -16.33 10.06 -18.28
CA THR A 247 -17.27 9.38 -19.18
C THR A 247 -16.52 8.54 -20.23
N ARG A 248 -17.19 7.54 -20.83
CA ARG A 248 -16.60 6.64 -21.85
C ARG A 248 -15.84 7.38 -22.96
N ASP A 249 -16.36 8.53 -23.38
CA ASP A 249 -15.80 9.39 -24.43
C ASP A 249 -14.76 10.40 -23.93
N TRP A 250 -14.39 10.31 -22.64
CA TRP A 250 -13.38 11.13 -21.95
C TRP A 250 -13.69 12.62 -21.91
N ARG A 251 -14.95 13.02 -22.11
CA ARG A 251 -15.35 14.44 -22.17
C ARG A 251 -15.68 15.03 -20.80
N GLU A 252 -16.50 14.31 -20.03
CA GLU A 252 -17.10 14.84 -18.81
C GLU A 252 -16.75 14.00 -17.59
N TRP A 253 -17.06 14.51 -16.41
CA TRP A 253 -17.03 13.72 -15.18
C TRP A 253 -18.25 12.82 -15.11
N ARG A 254 -18.04 11.53 -14.88
CA ARG A 254 -19.16 10.58 -14.73
C ARG A 254 -20.03 10.90 -13.51
N SER A 255 -19.42 11.47 -12.47
CA SER A 255 -20.11 11.93 -11.26
C SER A 255 -19.64 13.33 -10.88
N GLU A 256 -20.21 14.36 -11.50
CA GLU A 256 -19.91 15.77 -11.20
C GLU A 256 -20.10 16.10 -9.72
N GLY A 257 -21.19 15.62 -9.11
CA GLY A 257 -21.46 15.84 -7.69
C GLY A 257 -20.37 15.29 -6.76
N TYR A 258 -19.77 14.15 -7.12
CA TYR A 258 -18.61 13.63 -6.40
C TYR A 258 -17.37 14.50 -6.60
N VAL A 259 -17.09 14.86 -7.86
CA VAL A 259 -15.89 15.64 -8.23
C VAL A 259 -15.92 17.01 -7.56
N ASP A 260 -17.00 17.76 -7.73
CA ASP A 260 -17.11 19.13 -7.23
C ASP A 260 -17.33 19.20 -5.72
N GLY A 261 -18.00 18.20 -5.15
CA GLY A 261 -18.21 18.06 -3.71
C GLY A 261 -16.99 17.49 -2.98
N LEU A 262 -16.94 16.15 -2.90
CA LEU A 262 -16.03 15.43 -2.00
C LEU A 262 -14.60 15.38 -2.54
N PHE A 263 -14.41 15.10 -3.83
CA PHE A 263 -13.10 14.84 -4.42
C PHE A 263 -12.20 16.07 -4.45
N ARG A 264 -12.69 17.23 -4.92
CA ARG A 264 -11.94 18.50 -4.83
C ARG A 264 -11.61 18.87 -3.39
N GLY A 265 -12.51 18.54 -2.45
CA GLY A 265 -12.26 18.68 -1.01
C GLY A 265 -11.07 17.83 -0.55
N MET A 266 -10.98 16.57 -0.97
CA MET A 266 -9.83 15.71 -0.69
C MET A 266 -8.54 16.30 -1.29
N VAL A 267 -8.55 16.70 -2.57
CA VAL A 267 -7.36 17.24 -3.25
C VAL A 267 -6.81 18.49 -2.54
N ARG A 268 -7.68 19.43 -2.14
CA ARG A 268 -7.26 20.65 -1.44
C ARG A 268 -6.68 20.38 -0.05
N ASN A 269 -7.24 19.41 0.67
CA ASN A 269 -6.96 19.23 2.10
C ASN A 269 -5.88 18.16 2.39
N SER A 270 -5.51 17.32 1.43
CA SER A 270 -4.49 16.28 1.62
C SER A 270 -3.04 16.80 1.70
N VAL A 271 -2.81 18.11 1.53
CA VAL A 271 -1.47 18.73 1.53
C VAL A 271 -1.39 20.05 2.29
N ALA A 272 -2.48 20.49 2.92
CA ALA A 272 -2.50 21.69 3.74
C ALA A 272 -2.12 21.34 5.19
N GLY A 273 -0.85 21.45 5.53
CA GLY A 273 -0.32 21.23 6.87
C GLY A 273 1.19 21.21 6.89
#